data_AF-A0AAU2HY56-F1
#
_entry.id   AF-A0AAU2HY56-F1
#
_cell.length_a   1.000
_cell.length_b   1.000
_cell.length_c   1.000
_cell.angle_alpha   90.00
_cell.angle_beta   90.00
_cell.angle_gamma   90.00
#
_symmetry.space_group_name_H-M   'P 1'
#
loop_
_entity.id
_entity.type
_entity.pdbx_description
1 polymer ?
#
loop_
_entity_poly.entity_id
_entity_poly.type
_entity_poly.pdbx_seq_one_letter_code
_entity_poly.pdbx_strand_id
1 'polypeptide(L)'
;MDDAAAWCFLATLTAVHTGSGAADALPMIGYSILFTAVMLLGVSRLLRPLARHVGRQGTLSPGVMYVVVIVPIVCGYLTDLIGIYSVFGGFIAGLAMPRDPQFRQALHSRMMDTVSTLLLPVFFALSGLTTDLRSISADTLLFGVAALLAGLAGKYFGSTLAMKTLRFSWREAFAVGGSMNARGMMIIIFINIGLAQGLITKPVFSVLVMVAVITSTAALPLYRRALPKHLEMHSAAKRPLRRRHHAP
;
A
#
# COMPACT_ATOMS: atom_id res chain seq x y z
N MET A 1 3.56 -9.34 3.47
CA MET A 1 3.17 -10.57 2.73
C MET A 1 1.75 -10.43 2.20
N ASP A 2 0.84 -9.89 3.00
CA ASP A 2 -0.56 -9.61 2.67
C ASP A 2 -0.75 -8.82 1.37
N ASP A 3 -0.01 -7.72 1.20
CA ASP A 3 -0.13 -6.87 0.02
C ASP A 3 0.35 -7.60 -1.25
N ALA A 4 1.42 -8.39 -1.16
CA ALA A 4 1.91 -9.18 -2.28
C ALA A 4 0.89 -10.25 -2.72
N ALA A 5 0.26 -10.93 -1.76
CA ALA A 5 -0.81 -11.89 -2.05
C ALA A 5 -2.02 -11.21 -2.69
N ALA A 6 -2.41 -10.02 -2.21
CA ALA A 6 -3.49 -9.23 -2.80
C ALA A 6 -3.16 -8.80 -4.24
N TRP A 7 -1.92 -8.42 -4.53
CA TRP A 7 -1.48 -8.11 -5.89
C TRP A 7 -1.50 -9.32 -6.82
N CYS A 8 -1.04 -10.49 -6.36
CA CYS A 8 -1.14 -11.72 -7.14
C CYS A 8 -2.60 -12.08 -7.42
N PHE A 9 -3.48 -11.95 -6.44
CA PHE A 9 -4.90 -12.25 -6.59
C PHE A 9 -5.58 -11.28 -7.57
N LEU A 10 -5.29 -9.99 -7.47
CA LEU A 10 -5.80 -8.98 -8.39
C LEU A 10 -5.34 -9.26 -9.83
N ALA A 11 -4.06 -9.57 -10.03
CA ALA A 11 -3.52 -9.92 -11.34
C ALA A 11 -4.23 -11.13 -11.96
N THR A 12 -4.45 -12.19 -11.16
CA THR A 12 -5.20 -13.37 -11.61
C THR A 12 -6.66 -13.04 -11.95
N LEU A 13 -7.34 -12.25 -11.11
CA LEU A 13 -8.74 -11.86 -11.36
C LEU A 13 -8.88 -11.01 -12.61
N THR A 14 -7.99 -10.03 -12.80
CA THR A 14 -7.97 -9.21 -14.02
C THR A 14 -7.75 -10.09 -15.24
N ALA A 15 -6.77 -11.00 -15.22
CA ALA A 15 -6.51 -11.92 -16.34
C ALA A 15 -7.72 -12.79 -16.70
N VAL A 16 -8.51 -13.23 -15.72
CA VAL A 16 -9.74 -14.00 -15.96
C VAL A 16 -10.86 -13.12 -16.51
N HIS A 17 -11.00 -11.88 -16.03
CA HIS A 17 -12.12 -11.00 -16.37
C HIS A 17 -11.98 -10.35 -17.74
N THR A 18 -10.77 -10.07 -18.21
CA THR A 18 -10.56 -9.48 -19.54
C THR A 18 -10.99 -10.43 -20.67
N GLY A 19 -11.29 -11.70 -20.38
CA GLY A 19 -11.81 -12.68 -21.36
C GLY A 19 -10.87 -12.94 -22.53
N SER A 20 -9.66 -12.42 -22.44
CA SER A 20 -8.67 -12.43 -23.47
C SER A 20 -7.91 -13.74 -23.29
N GLY A 21 -7.92 -14.59 -24.33
CA GLY A 21 -7.29 -15.90 -24.26
C GLY A 21 -5.81 -15.76 -23.83
N ALA A 22 -5.15 -16.86 -23.50
CA ALA A 22 -3.73 -16.85 -23.13
C ALA A 22 -2.83 -16.07 -24.13
N ALA A 23 -3.29 -15.93 -25.38
CA ALA A 23 -2.67 -15.14 -26.45
C ALA A 23 -2.57 -13.62 -26.17
N ASP A 24 -3.52 -12.99 -25.48
CA ASP A 24 -3.51 -11.55 -25.19
C ASP A 24 -2.86 -11.23 -23.84
N ALA A 25 -2.91 -12.18 -22.89
CA ALA A 25 -2.22 -12.06 -21.60
C ALA A 25 -0.69 -12.16 -21.74
N LEU A 26 -0.18 -13.00 -22.67
CA LEU A 26 1.25 -13.17 -22.91
C LEU A 26 1.99 -11.86 -23.28
N PRO A 27 1.54 -11.08 -24.28
CA PRO A 27 2.20 -9.83 -24.65
C PRO A 27 2.10 -8.77 -23.54
N MET A 28 0.98 -8.71 -22.81
CA MET A 28 0.81 -7.82 -21.66
C MET A 28 1.84 -8.10 -20.56
N ILE A 29 2.03 -9.38 -20.20
CA ILE A 29 3.07 -9.82 -19.26
C ILE A 29 4.47 -9.48 -19.80
N GLY A 30 4.71 -9.74 -21.08
CA GLY A 30 5.98 -9.42 -21.75
C GLY A 30 6.33 -7.93 -21.69
N TYR A 31 5.38 -7.05 -22.06
CA TYR A 31 5.57 -5.60 -21.99
C TYR A 31 5.73 -5.11 -20.55
N SER A 32 5.04 -5.70 -19.58
CA SER A 32 5.20 -5.40 -18.15
C SER A 32 6.61 -5.70 -17.63
N ILE A 33 7.12 -6.90 -17.96
CA ILE A 33 8.47 -7.33 -17.58
C ILE A 33 9.50 -6.43 -18.26
N LEU A 34 9.32 -6.15 -19.56
CA LEU A 34 10.21 -5.27 -20.31
C LEU A 34 10.22 -3.85 -19.73
N PHE A 35 9.05 -3.28 -19.47
CA PHE A 35 8.91 -1.96 -18.83
C PHE A 35 9.62 -1.93 -17.48
N THR A 36 9.39 -2.93 -16.63
CA THR A 36 10.02 -3.05 -15.31
C THR A 36 11.54 -3.16 -15.43
N ALA A 37 12.04 -3.98 -16.37
CA ALA A 37 13.48 -4.14 -16.61
C ALA A 37 14.11 -2.83 -17.10
N VAL A 38 13.49 -2.15 -18.06
CA VAL A 38 13.96 -0.84 -18.59
C VAL A 38 13.99 0.20 -17.48
N MET A 39 12.97 0.27 -16.63
CA MET A 39 12.93 1.20 -15.51
C MET A 39 14.01 0.90 -14.47
N LEU A 40 14.12 -0.35 -14.03
CA LEU A 40 15.03 -0.73 -12.95
C LEU A 40 16.50 -0.80 -13.39
N LEU A 41 16.78 -1.08 -14.66
CA LEU A 41 18.15 -1.21 -15.17
C LEU A 41 18.62 0.00 -15.98
N GLY A 42 17.74 0.60 -16.78
CA GLY A 42 18.06 1.75 -17.63
C GLY A 42 17.83 3.07 -16.89
N VAL A 43 16.56 3.36 -16.60
CA VAL A 43 16.15 4.65 -16.00
C VAL A 43 16.79 4.86 -14.63
N SER A 44 16.86 3.82 -13.79
CA SER A 44 17.52 3.93 -12.48
C SER A 44 18.99 4.37 -12.61
N ARG A 45 19.70 3.94 -13.65
CA ARG A 45 21.10 4.33 -13.89
C ARG A 45 21.18 5.78 -14.38
N LEU A 46 20.24 6.20 -15.23
CA LEU A 46 20.15 7.58 -15.72
C LEU A 46 19.80 8.57 -14.59
N LEU A 47 19.04 8.14 -13.58
CA LEU A 47 18.67 8.97 -12.44
C LEU A 47 19.76 9.07 -11.35
N ARG A 48 20.74 8.15 -11.30
CA ARG A 48 21.84 8.18 -10.30
C ARG A 48 22.62 9.49 -10.21
N PRO A 49 22.96 10.19 -11.31
CA PRO A 49 23.69 11.47 -11.24
C PRO A 49 22.91 12.58 -10.52
N LEU A 50 21.58 12.52 -10.50
CA LEU A 50 20.74 13.48 -9.78
C LEU A 50 20.97 13.38 -8.27
N ALA A 51 21.12 12.18 -7.73
CA ALA A 51 21.45 11.99 -6.31
C ALA A 51 22.82 12.57 -5.94
N ARG A 52 23.81 12.46 -6.83
CA ARG A 52 25.14 13.07 -6.59
C ARG A 52 25.08 14.61 -6.60
N HIS A 53 24.20 15.19 -7.41
CA HIS A 53 23.97 16.64 -7.41
C HIS A 53 23.31 17.10 -6.11
N VAL A 54 22.30 16.37 -5.64
CA VAL A 54 21.63 16.66 -4.37
C VAL A 54 22.60 16.49 -3.19
N GLY A 55 23.44 15.47 -3.20
CA GLY A 55 24.44 15.27 -2.14
C GLY A 55 25.55 16.34 -2.11
N ARG A 56 25.80 17.01 -3.23
CA ARG A 56 26.74 18.14 -3.30
C ARG A 56 26.12 19.48 -2.88
N GLN A 57 24.85 19.70 -3.20
CA GLN A 57 24.15 20.97 -2.93
C GLN A 57 23.36 20.96 -1.61
N GLY A 58 23.19 19.79 -0.98
CA GLY A 58 22.42 19.61 0.25
C GLY A 58 20.91 19.86 0.10
N THR A 59 20.43 20.18 -1.11
CA THR A 59 19.04 20.57 -1.38
C THR A 59 18.56 19.99 -2.72
N LEU A 60 17.24 19.85 -2.86
CA LEU A 60 16.61 19.50 -4.13
C LEU A 60 16.47 20.77 -4.97
N SER A 61 17.24 20.84 -6.06
CA SER A 61 17.04 21.86 -7.10
C SER A 61 15.67 21.68 -7.76
N PRO A 62 15.00 22.77 -8.20
CA PRO A 62 13.73 22.70 -8.94
C PRO A 62 13.77 21.73 -10.12
N GLY A 63 14.89 21.66 -10.84
CA GLY A 63 15.09 20.71 -11.95
C GLY A 63 14.92 19.24 -11.53
N VAL A 64 15.46 18.87 -10.36
CA VAL A 64 15.34 17.51 -9.82
C VAL A 64 13.90 17.24 -9.40
N MET A 65 13.20 18.24 -8.87
CA MET A 65 11.80 18.12 -8.48
C MET A 65 10.88 17.85 -9.69
N TYR A 66 11.13 18.52 -10.82
CA TYR A 66 10.39 18.24 -12.06
C TYR A 66 10.55 16.78 -12.49
N VAL A 67 11.77 16.24 -12.46
CA VAL A 67 12.02 14.83 -12.80
C VAL A 67 11.29 13.90 -11.85
N VAL A 68 11.35 14.17 -10.54
CA VAL A 68 10.71 13.37 -9.50
C VAL A 68 9.19 13.30 -9.66
N VAL A 69 8.55 14.36 -10.14
CA VAL A 69 7.09 14.41 -10.33
C VAL A 69 6.67 13.86 -11.70
N ILE A 70 7.40 14.23 -12.77
CA ILE A 70 7.04 13.84 -14.15
C ILE A 70 7.28 12.36 -14.38
N VAL A 71 8.37 11.79 -13.87
CA VAL A 71 8.71 10.37 -14.12
C VAL A 71 7.58 9.43 -13.64
N PRO A 72 7.05 9.52 -12.40
CA PRO A 72 5.93 8.71 -11.98
C PRO A 72 4.66 8.89 -12.81
N ILE A 73 4.34 10.11 -13.26
CA ILE A 73 3.16 10.40 -14.09
C ILE A 73 3.30 9.72 -15.45
N VAL A 74 4.46 9.90 -16.11
CA VAL A 74 4.76 9.25 -17.39
C VAL A 74 4.74 7.73 -17.25
N CYS A 75 5.31 7.20 -16.16
CA CYS A 75 5.29 5.77 -15.89
C CYS A 75 3.86 5.25 -15.70
N GLY A 76 3.02 5.98 -14.98
CA GLY A 76 1.61 5.64 -14.82
C GLY A 76 0.88 5.58 -16.16
N TYR A 77 1.07 6.59 -17.01
CA TYR A 77 0.51 6.64 -18.37
C TYR A 77 1.00 5.47 -19.24
N LEU A 78 2.30 5.18 -19.24
CA LEU A 78 2.86 4.05 -19.98
C LEU A 78 2.32 2.70 -19.50
N THR A 79 2.18 2.50 -18.18
CA THR A 79 1.60 1.26 -17.67
C THR A 79 0.12 1.12 -18.02
N ASP A 80 -0.61 2.23 -18.05
CA ASP A 80 -2.02 2.25 -18.46
C ASP A 80 -2.18 1.83 -19.93
N LEU A 81 -1.29 2.29 -20.81
CA LEU A 81 -1.22 1.86 -22.22
C LEU A 81 -0.90 0.37 -22.38
N ILE A 82 -0.11 -0.21 -21.47
CA ILE A 82 0.17 -1.65 -21.45
C ILE A 82 -1.06 -2.45 -20.98
N GLY A 83 -2.10 -1.78 -20.46
CA GLY A 83 -3.29 -2.40 -19.87
C GLY A 83 -3.15 -2.69 -18.39
N ILE A 84 -2.10 -2.20 -17.74
CA ILE A 84 -1.84 -2.37 -16.30
C ILE A 84 -2.27 -1.11 -15.56
N TYR A 85 -2.75 -1.26 -14.33
CA TYR A 85 -3.18 -0.11 -13.54
C TYR A 85 -2.05 0.91 -13.31
N SER A 86 -2.34 2.20 -13.52
CA SER A 86 -1.33 3.28 -13.54
C SER A 86 -0.54 3.42 -12.24
N VAL A 87 -1.10 3.00 -11.09
CA VAL A 87 -0.41 3.03 -9.79
C VAL A 87 0.84 2.14 -9.80
N PHE A 88 0.85 1.04 -10.56
CA PHE A 88 2.05 0.20 -10.69
C PHE A 88 3.20 0.95 -11.37
N GLY A 89 2.91 1.74 -12.40
CA GLY A 89 3.91 2.57 -13.06
C GLY A 89 4.56 3.55 -12.07
N GLY A 90 3.75 4.22 -11.25
CA GLY A 90 4.24 5.09 -10.17
C GLY A 90 5.08 4.34 -9.12
N PHE A 91 4.70 3.12 -8.76
CA PHE A 91 5.45 2.28 -7.83
C PHE A 91 6.82 1.86 -8.41
N ILE A 92 6.86 1.39 -9.66
CA ILE A 92 8.11 1.04 -10.35
C ILE A 92 9.01 2.26 -10.52
N ALA A 93 8.44 3.42 -10.84
CA ALA A 93 9.17 4.69 -10.88
C ALA A 93 9.83 5.00 -9.53
N GLY A 94 9.08 4.85 -8.43
CA GLY A 94 9.61 5.00 -7.07
C GLY A 94 10.74 4.02 -6.75
N LEU A 95 10.64 2.77 -7.19
CA LEU A 95 11.70 1.76 -7.02
C LEU A 95 12.95 2.06 -7.85
N ALA A 96 12.79 2.70 -9.02
CA ALA A 96 13.88 3.13 -9.88
C ALA A 96 14.59 4.39 -9.38
N MET A 97 13.98 5.16 -8.46
CA MET A 97 14.59 6.36 -7.90
C MET A 97 15.90 6.04 -7.14
N PRO A 98 16.84 7.01 -7.08
CA PRO A 98 18.10 6.81 -6.37
C PRO A 98 17.92 6.43 -4.90
N ARG A 99 18.67 5.42 -4.46
CA ARG A 99 18.63 4.91 -3.07
C ARG A 99 19.54 5.67 -2.11
N ASP A 100 20.14 6.76 -2.56
CA ASP A 100 21.04 7.56 -1.74
C ASP A 100 20.28 8.16 -0.53
N PRO A 101 20.82 8.05 0.71
CA PRO A 101 20.14 8.54 1.90
C PRO A 101 19.82 10.04 1.88
N GLN A 102 20.72 10.87 1.36
CA GLN A 102 20.56 12.32 1.32
C GLN A 102 19.48 12.71 0.31
N PHE A 103 19.49 12.09 -0.88
CA PHE A 103 18.43 12.25 -1.86
C PHE A 103 17.06 11.86 -1.28
N ARG A 104 16.98 10.68 -0.64
CA ARG A 104 15.73 10.18 -0.06
C ARG A 104 15.21 11.08 1.05
N GLN A 105 16.09 11.58 1.91
CA GLN A 105 15.71 12.50 2.99
C GLN A 105 15.21 13.84 2.45
N ALA A 106 15.91 14.43 1.49
CA ALA A 106 15.48 15.67 0.84
C ALA A 106 14.15 15.51 0.11
N LEU A 107 13.99 14.37 -0.59
CA LEU A 107 12.75 14.04 -1.29
C LEU A 107 11.59 13.88 -0.31
N HIS A 108 11.82 13.15 0.77
CA HIS A 108 10.84 12.94 1.82
C HIS A 108 10.42 14.26 2.46
N SER A 109 11.36 15.13 2.84
CA SER A 109 11.02 16.40 3.51
C SER A 109 10.23 17.37 2.62
N ARG A 110 10.41 17.31 1.29
CA ARG A 110 9.66 18.16 0.35
C ARG A 110 8.33 17.56 -0.07
N MET A 111 8.31 16.27 -0.42
CA MET A 111 7.11 15.64 -0.97
C MET A 111 6.15 15.18 0.11
N MET A 112 6.61 14.74 1.29
CA MET A 112 5.68 14.18 2.27
C MET A 112 4.70 15.21 2.80
N ASP A 113 5.10 16.47 2.94
CA ASP A 113 4.20 17.54 3.35
C ASP A 113 3.09 17.75 2.30
N THR A 114 3.46 17.82 1.01
CA THR A 114 2.49 17.94 -0.09
C THR A 114 1.59 16.70 -0.20
N VAL A 115 2.18 15.51 -0.10
CA VAL A 115 1.49 14.23 -0.21
C VAL A 115 0.48 14.08 0.93
N SER A 116 0.89 14.32 2.18
CA SER A 116 0.03 14.16 3.36
C SER A 116 -1.03 15.26 3.52
N THR A 117 -0.72 16.49 3.12
CA THR A 117 -1.64 17.63 3.29
C THR A 117 -2.63 17.76 2.13
N LEU A 118 -2.26 17.33 0.93
CA LEU A 118 -3.06 17.52 -0.28
C LEU A 118 -3.44 16.20 -0.96
N LEU A 119 -2.46 15.40 -1.38
CA LEU A 119 -2.74 14.21 -2.22
C LEU A 119 -3.53 13.12 -1.47
N LEU A 120 -3.16 12.82 -0.22
CA LEU A 120 -3.87 11.82 0.59
C LEU A 120 -5.32 12.25 0.85
N PRO A 121 -5.61 13.44 1.40
CA PRO A 121 -6.99 13.89 1.61
C PRO A 121 -7.83 13.86 0.34
N VAL A 122 -7.27 14.30 -0.79
CA VAL A 122 -7.96 14.25 -2.09
C VAL A 122 -8.24 12.81 -2.51
N PHE A 123 -7.27 11.89 -2.38
CA PHE A 123 -7.46 10.47 -2.69
C PHE A 123 -8.59 9.83 -1.88
N PHE A 124 -8.62 10.10 -0.56
CA PHE A 124 -9.69 9.60 0.31
C PHE A 124 -11.04 10.26 0.01
N ALA A 125 -11.06 11.56 -0.29
CA ALA A 125 -12.27 12.28 -0.65
C ALA A 125 -12.89 11.75 -1.95
N LEU A 126 -12.09 11.51 -3.00
CA LEU A 126 -12.55 10.95 -4.27
C LEU A 126 -13.10 9.52 -4.11
N SER A 127 -12.38 8.68 -3.33
CA SER A 127 -12.86 7.32 -3.01
C SER A 127 -14.17 7.37 -2.22
N GLY A 128 -14.30 8.32 -1.29
CA GLY A 128 -15.52 8.56 -0.51
C GLY A 128 -16.68 9.07 -1.35
N LEU A 129 -16.45 10.00 -2.28
CA LEU A 129 -17.48 10.51 -3.19
C LEU A 129 -18.04 9.44 -4.13
N THR A 130 -17.21 8.46 -4.47
CA THR A 130 -17.62 7.31 -5.30
C THR A 130 -18.47 6.31 -4.51
N THR A 131 -18.47 6.40 -3.18
CA THR A 131 -19.25 5.53 -2.29
C THR A 131 -20.70 6.02 -2.24
N ASP A 132 -21.62 5.19 -2.74
CA ASP A 132 -23.05 5.47 -2.72
C ASP A 132 -23.75 4.55 -1.72
N LEU A 133 -23.97 5.06 -0.51
CA LEU A 133 -24.64 4.34 0.57
C LEU A 133 -26.11 4.01 0.26
N ARG A 134 -26.75 4.77 -0.66
CA ARG A 134 -28.13 4.54 -1.05
C ARG A 134 -28.28 3.33 -1.98
N SER A 135 -27.21 2.98 -2.68
CA SER A 135 -27.17 1.81 -3.57
C SER A 135 -26.99 0.47 -2.85
N ILE A 136 -26.79 0.49 -1.51
CA ILE A 136 -26.53 -0.71 -0.72
C ILE A 136 -27.84 -1.46 -0.45
N SER A 137 -27.98 -2.63 -1.06
CA SER A 137 -29.06 -3.58 -0.78
C SER A 137 -28.77 -4.42 0.49
N ALA A 138 -29.79 -5.07 1.04
CA ALA A 138 -29.65 -5.96 2.19
C ALA A 138 -28.63 -7.10 1.93
N ASP A 139 -28.61 -7.65 0.72
CA ASP A 139 -27.69 -8.73 0.33
C ASP A 139 -26.23 -8.26 0.29
N THR A 140 -26.00 -7.05 -0.25
CA THR A 140 -24.65 -6.47 -0.29
C THR A 140 -24.18 -6.11 1.11
N LEU A 141 -25.08 -5.65 1.99
CA LEU A 141 -24.77 -5.38 3.39
C LEU A 141 -24.38 -6.67 4.12
N LEU A 142 -25.13 -7.77 3.91
CA LEU A 142 -24.81 -9.07 4.48
C LEU A 142 -23.44 -9.56 4.04
N PHE A 143 -23.10 -9.42 2.74
CA PHE A 143 -21.75 -9.69 2.23
C PHE A 143 -20.69 -8.84 2.95
N GLY A 144 -20.96 -7.55 3.15
CA GLY A 144 -20.07 -6.66 3.90
C GLY A 144 -19.81 -7.10 5.32
N VAL A 145 -20.87 -7.45 6.06
CA VAL A 145 -20.77 -7.96 7.43
C VAL A 145 -19.99 -9.27 7.46
N ALA A 146 -20.26 -10.19 6.54
CA ALA A 146 -19.52 -11.44 6.42
C ALA A 146 -18.03 -11.20 6.12
N ALA A 147 -17.71 -10.29 5.19
CA ALA A 147 -16.34 -9.92 4.85
C ALA A 147 -15.61 -9.25 6.02
N LEU A 148 -16.29 -8.38 6.78
CA LEU A 148 -15.78 -7.77 8.00
C LEU A 148 -15.46 -8.84 9.05
N LEU A 149 -16.40 -9.74 9.33
CA LEU A 149 -16.22 -10.82 10.30
C LEU A 149 -15.10 -11.78 9.87
N ALA A 150 -15.05 -12.18 8.60
CA ALA A 150 -13.98 -13.02 8.07
C ALA A 150 -12.60 -12.33 8.14
N GLY A 151 -12.54 -11.04 7.81
CA GLY A 151 -11.32 -10.24 7.85
C GLY A 151 -10.78 -10.04 9.27
N LEU A 152 -11.68 -9.68 10.20
CA LEU A 152 -11.37 -9.62 11.62
C LEU A 152 -10.95 -11.00 12.12
N ALA A 153 -11.74 -12.04 11.90
CA ALA A 153 -11.46 -13.36 12.45
C ALA A 153 -10.13 -13.93 11.93
N GLY A 154 -9.95 -13.97 10.61
CA GLY A 154 -8.77 -14.56 9.99
C GLY A 154 -7.48 -13.86 10.39
N LYS A 155 -7.43 -12.52 10.27
CA LYS A 155 -6.19 -11.78 10.55
C LYS A 155 -5.96 -11.55 12.03
N TYR A 156 -6.99 -11.19 12.79
CA TYR A 156 -6.85 -10.92 14.22
C TYR A 156 -6.48 -12.19 14.99
N PHE A 157 -7.23 -13.28 14.82
CA PHE A 157 -6.93 -14.52 15.54
C PHE A 157 -5.69 -15.21 14.99
N GLY A 158 -5.49 -15.22 13.66
CA GLY A 158 -4.31 -15.82 13.05
C GLY A 158 -3.01 -15.22 13.56
N SER A 159 -2.92 -13.88 13.58
CA SER A 159 -1.73 -13.18 14.10
C SER A 159 -1.58 -13.28 15.61
N THR A 160 -2.68 -13.24 16.37
CA THR A 160 -2.65 -13.45 17.83
C THR A 160 -2.12 -14.85 18.16
N LEU A 161 -2.59 -15.87 17.45
CA LEU A 161 -2.17 -17.26 17.63
C LEU A 161 -0.69 -17.43 17.23
N ALA A 162 -0.26 -16.85 16.11
CA ALA A 162 1.14 -16.85 15.69
C ALA A 162 2.05 -16.21 16.75
N MET A 163 1.67 -15.05 17.29
CA MET A 163 2.42 -14.41 18.38
C MET A 163 2.47 -15.27 19.65
N LYS A 164 1.41 -16.04 19.92
CA LYS A 164 1.39 -16.98 21.04
C LYS A 164 2.35 -18.14 20.83
N THR A 165 2.45 -18.69 19.61
CA THR A 165 3.45 -19.73 19.28
C THR A 165 4.89 -19.21 19.44
N LEU A 166 5.10 -17.91 19.22
CA LEU A 166 6.37 -17.22 19.47
C LEU A 166 6.60 -16.84 20.95
N ARG A 167 5.77 -17.34 21.87
CA ARG A 167 5.84 -17.14 23.33
C ARG A 167 5.69 -15.70 23.82
N PHE A 168 5.06 -14.82 23.03
CA PHE A 168 4.69 -13.49 23.52
C PHE A 168 3.52 -13.57 24.51
N SER A 169 3.40 -12.55 25.36
CA SER A 169 2.30 -12.45 26.31
C SER A 169 0.96 -12.27 25.58
N TRP A 170 -0.15 -12.69 26.20
CA TRP A 170 -1.48 -12.53 25.61
C TRP A 170 -1.80 -11.08 25.24
N ARG A 171 -1.31 -10.12 26.03
CA ARG A 171 -1.48 -8.68 25.79
C ARG A 171 -0.73 -8.21 24.55
N GLU A 172 0.52 -8.64 24.39
CA GLU A 172 1.32 -8.35 23.20
C GLU A 172 0.73 -9.03 21.96
N ALA A 173 0.27 -10.28 22.09
CA ALA A 173 -0.36 -11.02 21.01
C ALA A 173 -1.65 -10.33 20.51
N PHE A 174 -2.54 -9.92 21.41
CA PHE A 174 -3.76 -9.17 21.04
C PHE A 174 -3.45 -7.78 20.49
N ALA A 175 -2.42 -7.11 21.00
CA ALA A 175 -1.99 -5.81 20.48
C ALA A 175 -1.50 -5.94 19.03
N VAL A 176 -0.68 -6.95 18.73
CA VAL A 176 -0.27 -7.25 17.36
C VAL A 176 -1.47 -7.64 16.50
N GLY A 177 -2.40 -8.44 17.01
CA GLY A 177 -3.63 -8.77 16.29
C GLY A 177 -4.47 -7.55 15.95
N GLY A 178 -4.59 -6.60 16.87
CA GLY A 178 -5.28 -5.33 16.65
C GLY A 178 -4.59 -4.46 15.61
N SER A 179 -3.25 -4.40 15.63
CA SER A 179 -2.49 -3.57 14.69
C SER A 179 -2.50 -4.11 13.26
N MET A 180 -2.65 -5.42 13.05
CA MET A 180 -2.79 -6.03 11.71
C MET A 180 -4.06 -5.59 10.96
N ASN A 181 -5.04 -5.02 11.68
CA ASN A 181 -6.28 -4.53 11.09
C ASN A 181 -6.21 -3.05 10.66
N ALA A 182 -5.14 -2.33 11.01
CA ALA A 182 -4.92 -0.97 10.54
C ALA A 182 -4.57 -1.00 9.04
N ARG A 183 -5.59 -0.93 8.18
CA ARG A 183 -5.43 -0.92 6.72
C ARG A 183 -5.54 0.52 6.22
N GLY A 184 -4.40 1.14 5.89
CA GLY A 184 -4.38 2.53 5.43
C GLY A 184 -4.83 2.67 3.97
N MET A 185 -3.86 2.90 3.09
CA MET A 185 -4.12 3.28 1.70
C MET A 185 -4.29 2.08 0.77
N MET A 186 -3.54 0.99 0.98
CA MET A 186 -3.46 -0.11 0.02
C MET A 186 -4.82 -0.77 -0.26
N ILE A 187 -5.64 -1.03 0.76
CA ILE A 187 -6.95 -1.67 0.56
C ILE A 187 -7.88 -0.80 -0.30
N ILE A 188 -7.85 0.51 -0.12
CA ILE A 188 -8.69 1.43 -0.90
C ILE A 188 -8.19 1.49 -2.34
N ILE A 189 -6.87 1.43 -2.57
CA ILE A 189 -6.30 1.31 -3.92
C ILE A 189 -6.84 0.04 -4.59
N PHE A 190 -6.78 -1.13 -3.93
CA PHE A 190 -7.32 -2.38 -4.49
C PHE A 190 -8.81 -2.30 -4.82
N ILE A 191 -9.61 -1.73 -3.93
CA ILE A 191 -11.05 -1.58 -4.14
C ILE A 191 -11.35 -0.65 -5.34
N ASN A 192 -10.61 0.46 -5.47
CA ASN A 192 -10.71 1.34 -6.64
C ASN A 192 -10.30 0.64 -7.94
N ILE A 193 -9.21 -0.14 -7.92
CA ILE A 193 -8.80 -0.93 -9.10
C ILE A 193 -9.89 -1.93 -9.48
N GLY A 194 -10.45 -2.64 -8.49
CA GLY A 194 -11.53 -3.58 -8.71
C GLY A 194 -12.74 -2.94 -9.39
N LEU A 195 -13.14 -1.74 -8.93
CA LEU A 195 -14.26 -1.03 -9.54
C LEU A 195 -13.93 -0.54 -10.96
N ALA A 196 -12.72 0.01 -11.16
CA ALA A 196 -12.28 0.51 -12.47
C ALA A 196 -12.18 -0.60 -13.52
N GLN A 197 -11.83 -1.81 -13.11
CA GLN A 197 -11.75 -3.00 -13.97
C GLN A 197 -13.10 -3.72 -14.14
N GLY A 198 -14.17 -3.23 -13.52
CA GLY A 198 -15.47 -3.89 -13.55
C GLY A 198 -15.55 -5.20 -12.74
N LEU A 199 -14.50 -5.53 -11.96
CA LEU A 199 -14.45 -6.73 -11.11
C LEU A 199 -15.47 -6.69 -9.98
N ILE A 200 -15.83 -5.48 -9.53
CA ILE A 200 -16.84 -5.26 -8.48
C ILE A 200 -17.84 -4.20 -8.92
N THR A 201 -19.08 -4.34 -8.46
CA THR A 201 -20.15 -3.38 -8.71
C THR A 201 -20.07 -2.21 -7.71
N LYS A 202 -20.70 -1.08 -8.04
CA LYS A 202 -20.76 0.12 -7.15
C LYS A 202 -21.29 -0.19 -5.72
N PRO A 203 -22.32 -1.03 -5.54
CA PRO A 203 -22.76 -1.41 -4.19
C PRO A 203 -21.68 -2.16 -3.41
N VAL A 204 -21.01 -3.12 -4.05
CA VAL A 204 -19.92 -3.90 -3.41
C VAL A 204 -18.73 -3.00 -3.07
N PHE A 205 -18.36 -2.10 -3.98
CA PHE A 205 -17.35 -1.07 -3.72
C PHE A 205 -17.67 -0.28 -2.45
N SER A 206 -18.89 0.26 -2.36
CA SER A 206 -19.36 1.10 -1.24
C SER A 206 -19.27 0.34 0.09
N VAL A 207 -19.69 -0.92 0.10
CA VAL A 207 -19.63 -1.79 1.27
C VAL A 207 -18.18 -2.11 1.66
N LEU A 208 -17.30 -2.43 0.70
CA LEU A 208 -15.89 -2.73 0.98
C LEU A 208 -15.14 -1.50 1.52
N VAL A 209 -15.44 -0.30 1.01
CA VAL A 209 -14.90 0.95 1.55
C VAL A 209 -15.36 1.16 2.99
N MET A 210 -16.65 0.97 3.27
CA MET A 210 -17.20 1.07 4.62
C MET A 210 -16.53 0.08 5.59
N VAL A 211 -16.39 -1.19 5.20
CA VAL A 211 -15.69 -2.23 5.97
C VAL A 211 -14.24 -1.85 6.24
N ALA A 212 -13.53 -1.31 5.23
CA ALA A 212 -12.14 -0.89 5.36
C ALA A 212 -11.97 0.28 6.35
N VAL A 213 -12.86 1.28 6.29
CA VAL A 213 -12.85 2.42 7.21
C VAL A 213 -13.16 1.97 8.63
N ILE A 214 -14.24 1.21 8.84
CA ILE A 214 -14.65 0.71 10.17
C ILE A 214 -13.52 -0.10 10.81
N THR A 215 -12.95 -1.05 10.07
CA THR A 215 -11.89 -1.94 10.58
C THR A 215 -10.63 -1.16 10.94
N SER A 216 -10.26 -0.16 10.13
CA SER A 216 -9.05 0.64 10.35
C SER A 216 -9.20 1.61 11.51
N THR A 217 -10.35 2.25 11.64
CA THR A 217 -10.64 3.10 12.81
C THR A 217 -10.77 2.27 14.08
N ALA A 218 -11.25 1.02 14.00
CA ALA A 218 -11.31 0.08 15.13
C ALA A 218 -9.94 -0.49 15.55
N ALA A 219 -8.94 -0.52 14.65
CA ALA A 219 -7.62 -1.09 14.94
C ALA A 219 -6.88 -0.36 16.07
N LEU A 220 -6.86 0.98 16.04
CA LEU A 220 -6.20 1.79 17.07
C LEU A 220 -6.78 1.65 18.49
N PRO A 221 -8.12 1.74 18.71
CA PRO A 221 -8.68 1.51 20.03
C PRO A 221 -8.50 0.06 20.50
N LEU A 222 -8.55 -0.92 19.60
CA LEU A 222 -8.30 -2.32 19.94
C LEU A 222 -6.84 -2.54 20.39
N TYR A 223 -5.88 -1.95 19.68
CA TYR A 223 -4.47 -1.92 20.08
C TYR A 223 -4.29 -1.30 21.47
N ARG A 224 -4.85 -0.09 21.71
CA ARG A 224 -4.70 0.62 22.98
C ARG A 224 -5.35 -0.10 24.16
N ARG A 225 -6.46 -0.84 23.93
CA ARG A 225 -7.07 -1.68 24.97
C ARG A 225 -6.20 -2.88 25.32
N ALA A 226 -5.60 -3.54 24.33
CA ALA A 226 -4.72 -4.68 24.55
C ALA A 226 -3.39 -4.29 25.23
N LEU A 227 -2.78 -3.18 24.78
CA LEU A 227 -1.53 -2.63 25.31
C LEU A 227 -1.67 -1.15 25.68
N PRO A 228 -2.06 -0.84 26.92
CA PRO A 228 -2.13 0.53 27.42
C PRO A 228 -0.74 1.23 27.43
N LYS A 229 -0.71 2.53 27.15
CA LYS A 229 0.53 3.35 27.04
C LYS A 229 1.53 3.19 28.20
N HIS A 230 1.05 3.00 29.43
CA HIS A 230 1.91 2.86 30.61
C HIS A 230 2.73 1.55 30.62
N LEU A 231 2.23 0.50 29.94
CA LEU A 231 2.89 -0.79 29.80
C LEU A 231 3.78 -0.86 28.57
N GLU A 232 3.44 -0.13 27.52
CA GLU A 232 4.29 0.05 26.34
C GLU A 232 5.63 0.70 26.73
N MET A 233 5.59 1.75 27.56
CA MET A 233 6.80 2.38 28.11
C MET A 233 7.62 1.43 28.99
N HIS A 234 6.97 0.59 29.80
CA HIS A 234 7.67 -0.42 30.63
C HIS A 234 8.30 -1.54 29.79
N SER A 235 7.65 -1.98 28.72
CA SER A 235 8.19 -3.02 27.83
C SER A 235 9.35 -2.50 26.97
N ALA A 236 9.28 -1.22 26.54
CA ALA A 236 10.38 -0.53 25.88
C ALA A 236 11.57 -0.32 26.83
N ALA A 237 11.32 0.07 28.08
CA ALA A 237 12.37 0.24 29.10
C ALA A 237 13.06 -1.07 29.50
N LYS A 238 12.35 -2.22 29.46
CA LYS A 238 12.92 -3.56 29.72
C LYS A 238 13.73 -4.13 28.55
N ARG A 239 13.70 -3.51 27.36
CA ARG A 239 14.52 -3.91 26.20
C ARG A 239 15.63 -2.88 25.87
N PRO A 240 16.59 -2.57 26.78
CA PRO A 240 17.77 -1.86 26.35
C PRO A 240 18.73 -2.84 25.65
N LEU A 241 19.03 -2.58 24.38
CA LEU A 241 20.32 -2.87 23.73
C LEU A 241 20.77 -4.35 23.56
N ARG A 242 19.92 -5.25 23.03
CA ARG A 242 20.41 -6.56 22.52
C ARG A 242 20.82 -6.56 21.04
N ARG A 243 21.19 -5.40 20.47
CA ARG A 243 21.76 -5.25 19.12
C ARG A 243 22.81 -4.13 19.07
N ARG A 244 23.96 -4.36 19.71
CA ARG A 244 25.22 -3.64 19.40
C ARG A 244 26.45 -4.57 19.24
N HIS A 245 26.27 -5.88 19.27
CA HIS A 245 27.33 -6.82 18.90
C HIS A 245 26.84 -7.72 17.76
N HIS A 246 27.25 -7.36 16.54
CA HIS A 246 27.75 -8.24 15.49
C HIS A 246 28.01 -7.35 14.25
N ALA A 247 28.99 -6.47 14.39
CA ALA A 247 29.92 -6.17 13.30
C ALA A 247 31.20 -6.93 13.67
N PRO A 248 31.63 -7.83 12.80
CA PRO A 248 32.93 -7.63 12.17
C PRO A 248 32.78 -7.27 10.69
#